data_AF-A0A2K8WYD0-F1
#
_entry.id   AF-A0A2K8WYD0-F1
#
_cell.length_a   1.000
_cell.length_b   1.000
_cell.length_c   1.000
_cell.angle_alpha   90.00
_cell.angle_beta   90.00
_cell.angle_gamma   90.00
#
_symmetry.space_group_name_H-M   'P 1'
#
loop_
_entity.id
_entity.type
_entity.pdbx_description
1 polymer ?
#
loop_
_entity_poly.entity_id
_entity_poly.type
_entity_poly.pdbx_seq_one_letter_code
_entity_poly.pdbx_strand_id
1 'polypeptide(L)'
;MKIPKTSDDFRNEFYSSIDSMDKIGDLRLRQFMDRLNTVSDEIITEGIVKVFEYKKRPEAEYTDQKYARKILEKLKPKSDIDLLVVLKSTIGNWNKSVEEFPFWMIENYGIESVKNKLTDLETQNLTVIELDKLKTIKWWLKI
;
A
#
# COMPACT_ATOMS: atom_id res chain seq x y z
N MET A 1 -2.29 -17.46 14.35
CA MET A 1 -1.88 -16.65 13.19
C MET A 1 -1.24 -17.56 12.18
N LYS A 2 -1.69 -17.53 10.92
CA LYS A 2 -1.13 -18.33 9.83
C LYS A 2 -0.11 -17.50 9.04
N ILE A 3 0.87 -18.16 8.43
CA ILE A 3 1.75 -17.50 7.45
C ILE A 3 0.93 -17.38 6.15
N PRO A 4 0.75 -16.17 5.59
CA PRO A 4 0.03 -15.97 4.34
C PRO A 4 0.63 -16.80 3.20
N LYS A 5 -0.21 -17.50 2.44
CA LYS A 5 0.19 -18.19 1.21
C LYS A 5 -0.32 -17.50 -0.06
N THR A 6 -1.23 -16.55 0.11
CA THR A 6 -1.85 -15.76 -0.95
C THR A 6 -2.03 -14.33 -0.49
N SER A 7 -2.24 -13.39 -1.42
CA SER A 7 -2.52 -12.00 -1.09
C SER A 7 -3.87 -11.80 -0.37
N ASP A 8 -4.82 -12.72 -0.53
CA ASP A 8 -6.06 -12.73 0.25
C ASP A 8 -5.84 -13.23 1.68
N ASP A 9 -4.99 -14.24 1.89
CA ASP A 9 -4.59 -14.67 3.23
C ASP A 9 -3.89 -13.52 3.97
N PHE A 10 -3.01 -12.79 3.26
CA PHE A 10 -2.33 -11.61 3.79
C PHE A 10 -3.35 -10.59 4.26
N ARG A 11 -4.28 -10.18 3.39
CA ARG A 11 -5.28 -9.15 3.71
C ARG A 11 -6.14 -9.56 4.90
N ASN A 12 -6.56 -10.82 4.94
CA ASN A 12 -7.40 -11.35 6.03
C ASN A 12 -6.67 -11.37 7.38
N GLU A 13 -5.43 -11.85 7.42
CA GLU A 13 -4.62 -11.84 8.65
C GLU A 13 -4.21 -10.41 9.04
N PHE A 14 -3.96 -9.52 8.07
CA PHE A 14 -3.71 -8.11 8.30
C PHE A 14 -4.90 -7.44 9.01
N TYR A 15 -6.11 -7.50 8.43
CA TYR A 15 -7.28 -6.90 9.07
C TYR A 15 -7.63 -7.54 10.41
N SER A 16 -7.52 -8.86 10.52
CA SER A 16 -7.66 -9.54 11.82
C SER A 16 -6.67 -9.02 12.86
N SER A 17 -5.47 -8.61 12.44
CA SER A 17 -4.45 -8.01 13.31
C SER A 17 -4.79 -6.59 13.71
N ILE A 18 -5.30 -5.76 12.78
CA ILE A 18 -5.75 -4.40 13.07
C ILE A 18 -6.98 -4.41 13.99
N ASP A 19 -7.98 -5.24 13.70
CA ASP A 19 -9.23 -5.35 14.47
C ASP A 19 -9.01 -5.84 15.90
N SER A 20 -7.84 -6.44 16.18
CA SER A 20 -7.46 -6.88 17.52
C SER A 20 -6.75 -5.80 18.34
N MET A 21 -6.44 -4.64 17.76
CA MET A 21 -5.64 -3.60 18.43
C MET A 21 -6.27 -3.07 19.70
N ASP A 22 -7.58 -2.87 19.70
CA ASP A 22 -8.29 -2.36 20.88
C ASP A 22 -8.29 -3.36 22.05
N LYS A 23 -8.05 -4.65 21.77
CA LYS A 23 -8.09 -5.72 22.78
C LYS A 23 -6.71 -6.09 23.31
N ILE A 24 -5.73 -6.19 22.42
CA ILE A 24 -4.40 -6.75 22.75
C ILE A 24 -3.24 -5.87 22.25
N GLY A 25 -3.54 -4.63 21.84
CA GLY A 25 -2.56 -3.70 21.29
C GLY A 25 -1.95 -4.18 19.97
N ASP A 26 -0.73 -3.74 19.70
CA ASP A 26 -0.02 -4.02 18.44
C ASP A 26 0.66 -5.40 18.39
N LEU A 27 0.54 -6.22 19.45
CA LEU A 27 1.26 -7.49 19.58
C LEU A 27 0.99 -8.43 18.40
N ARG A 28 -0.29 -8.54 18.00
CA ARG A 28 -0.68 -9.38 16.88
C ARG A 28 -0.10 -8.87 15.57
N LEU A 29 -0.12 -7.55 15.33
CA LEU A 29 0.48 -6.96 14.14
C LEU A 29 2.00 -7.18 14.11
N ARG A 30 2.71 -7.02 15.23
CA ARG A 30 4.15 -7.27 15.30
C ARG A 30 4.48 -8.72 14.94
N GLN A 31 3.77 -9.68 15.52
CA GLN A 31 3.91 -11.10 15.20
C GLN A 31 3.61 -11.39 13.72
N PHE A 32 2.62 -10.71 13.15
CA PHE A 32 2.30 -10.83 11.73
C PHE A 32 3.48 -10.35 10.88
N MET A 33 3.97 -9.14 11.14
CA MET A 33 5.11 -8.55 10.44
C MET A 33 6.38 -9.41 10.54
N ASP A 34 6.64 -10.04 11.68
CA ASP A 34 7.82 -10.89 11.83
C ASP A 34 7.73 -12.17 11.00
N ARG A 35 6.52 -12.71 10.80
CA ARG A 35 6.28 -13.88 9.95
C ARG A 35 6.38 -13.55 8.46
N LEU A 36 6.08 -12.31 8.07
CA LEU A 36 6.18 -11.86 6.67
C LEU A 36 7.61 -11.95 6.13
N ASN A 37 8.65 -11.98 6.96
CA ASN A 37 10.04 -12.21 6.51
C ASN A 37 10.24 -13.56 5.78
N THR A 38 9.29 -14.48 5.91
CA THR A 38 9.30 -15.80 5.25
C THR A 38 8.34 -15.90 4.06
N VAL A 39 7.62 -14.80 3.77
CA VAL A 39 6.63 -14.71 2.70
C VAL A 39 7.30 -14.02 1.51
N SER A 40 6.99 -14.45 0.29
CA SER A 40 7.52 -13.81 -0.93
C SER A 40 7.05 -12.37 -1.05
N ASP A 41 7.93 -11.49 -1.54
CA ASP A 41 7.64 -10.08 -1.75
C ASP A 41 6.40 -9.82 -2.62
N GLU A 42 6.11 -10.71 -3.58
CA GLU A 42 4.94 -10.60 -4.45
C GLU A 42 3.63 -10.70 -3.66
N ILE A 43 3.48 -11.73 -2.81
CA ILE A 43 2.32 -11.89 -1.91
C ILE A 43 2.17 -10.68 -0.98
N ILE A 44 3.29 -10.17 -0.44
CA ILE A 44 3.29 -9.01 0.45
C ILE A 44 2.81 -7.77 -0.32
N THR A 45 3.40 -7.51 -1.49
CA THR A 45 3.07 -6.35 -2.31
C THR A 45 1.62 -6.38 -2.74
N GLU A 46 1.16 -7.48 -3.32
CA GLU A 46 -0.25 -7.64 -3.72
C GLU A 46 -1.19 -7.47 -2.53
N GLY A 47 -0.83 -8.04 -1.38
CA GLY A 47 -1.60 -7.90 -0.14
C GLY A 47 -1.72 -6.45 0.32
N ILE A 48 -0.62 -5.69 0.24
CA ILE A 48 -0.60 -4.26 0.56
C ILE A 48 -1.41 -3.46 -0.46
N VAL A 49 -1.25 -3.71 -1.76
CA VAL A 49 -2.05 -3.06 -2.82
C VAL A 49 -3.54 -3.30 -2.58
N LYS A 50 -3.93 -4.53 -2.24
CA LYS A 50 -5.31 -4.86 -1.86
C LYS A 50 -5.80 -4.06 -0.65
N VAL A 51 -4.94 -3.73 0.32
CA VAL A 51 -5.31 -2.86 1.46
C VAL A 51 -5.57 -1.43 0.99
N PHE A 52 -4.70 -0.88 0.13
CA PHE A 52 -4.87 0.46 -0.43
C PHE A 52 -6.08 0.57 -1.38
N GLU A 53 -6.45 -0.49 -2.09
CA GLU A 53 -7.65 -0.54 -2.95
C GLU A 53 -8.96 -0.64 -2.14
N TYR A 54 -8.91 -1.15 -0.91
CA TYR A 54 -10.10 -1.58 -0.18
C TYR A 54 -10.96 -0.43 0.35
N LYS A 55 -12.06 -0.15 -0.36
CA LYS A 55 -13.03 0.92 -0.02
C LYS A 55 -14.10 0.53 1.01
N LYS A 56 -14.16 -0.74 1.47
CA LYS A 56 -15.26 -1.23 2.32
C LYS A 56 -15.04 -1.00 3.83
N ARG A 57 -13.95 -0.34 4.23
CA ARG A 57 -13.62 0.01 5.63
C ARG A 57 -13.32 1.50 5.77
N PRO A 58 -14.23 2.42 5.41
CA PRO A 58 -13.94 3.85 5.37
C PRO A 58 -13.53 4.41 6.74
N GLU A 59 -14.14 3.93 7.84
CA GLU A 59 -13.81 4.41 9.20
C GLU A 59 -12.41 3.99 9.68
N ALA A 60 -11.89 2.88 9.14
CA ALA A 60 -10.56 2.36 9.48
C ALA A 60 -9.52 2.63 8.38
N GLU A 61 -9.87 3.29 7.27
CA GLU A 61 -9.03 3.46 6.07
C GLU A 61 -7.64 3.98 6.43
N TYR A 62 -7.59 5.11 7.16
CA TYR A 62 -6.32 5.70 7.56
C TYR A 62 -5.52 4.77 8.46
N THR A 63 -6.15 4.09 9.42
CA THR A 63 -5.49 3.15 10.32
C THR A 63 -4.92 1.97 9.54
N ASP A 64 -5.71 1.36 8.66
CA ASP A 64 -5.32 0.23 7.82
C ASP A 64 -4.11 0.62 6.95
N GLN A 65 -4.17 1.76 6.27
CA GLN A 65 -3.06 2.21 5.42
C GLN A 65 -1.83 2.65 6.24
N LYS A 66 -2.03 3.25 7.43
CA LYS A 66 -0.97 3.63 8.38
C LYS A 66 -0.19 2.41 8.89
N TYR A 67 -0.81 1.24 8.97
CA TYR A 67 -0.10 0.02 9.35
C TYR A 67 0.46 -0.73 8.13
N ALA A 68 -0.20 -0.66 6.98
CA ALA A 68 0.36 -1.15 5.73
C ALA A 68 1.71 -0.46 5.39
N ARG A 69 1.81 0.86 5.61
CA ARG A 69 3.10 1.57 5.42
C ARG A 69 4.23 1.06 6.30
N LYS A 70 3.96 0.62 7.54
CA LYS A 70 5.00 0.07 8.41
C LYS A 70 5.58 -1.22 7.83
N ILE A 71 4.76 -1.98 7.08
CA ILE A 71 5.20 -3.18 6.38
C ILE A 71 6.08 -2.78 5.20
N LEU A 72 5.68 -1.78 4.40
CA LEU A 72 6.49 -1.25 3.30
C LEU A 72 7.86 -0.74 3.79
N GLU A 73 7.87 0.04 4.88
CA GLU A 73 9.08 0.61 5.46
C GLU A 73 10.03 -0.47 6.01
N LYS A 74 9.48 -1.46 6.75
CA LYS A 74 10.28 -2.51 7.40
C LYS A 74 10.82 -3.54 6.40
N LEU A 75 9.96 -4.03 5.51
CA LEU A 75 10.28 -5.17 4.65
C LEU A 75 10.77 -4.77 3.27
N LYS A 76 10.42 -3.56 2.81
CA LYS A 76 10.76 -3.04 1.48
C LYS A 76 10.55 -4.08 0.36
N PRO A 77 9.35 -4.69 0.28
CA PRO A 77 9.12 -5.79 -0.64
C PRO A 77 9.35 -5.31 -2.08
N LYS A 78 10.00 -6.16 -2.88
CA LYS A 78 10.17 -5.96 -4.31
C LYS A 78 8.93 -6.35 -5.10
N SER A 79 8.68 -5.63 -6.19
CA SER A 79 7.49 -5.81 -7.00
C SER A 79 7.82 -5.77 -8.48
N ASP A 80 7.34 -6.79 -9.19
CA ASP A 80 7.32 -6.85 -10.66
C ASP A 80 5.94 -6.47 -11.24
N ILE A 81 4.97 -6.11 -10.38
CA ILE A 81 3.64 -5.64 -10.80
C ILE A 81 3.80 -4.34 -11.60
N ASP A 82 3.08 -4.19 -12.71
CA ASP A 82 3.09 -2.94 -13.48
C ASP A 82 2.64 -1.75 -12.60
N LEU A 83 3.49 -0.73 -12.49
CA LEU A 83 3.25 0.44 -11.66
C LEU A 83 1.96 1.19 -12.03
N LEU A 84 1.56 1.21 -13.31
CA LEU A 84 0.32 1.85 -13.72
C LEU A 84 -0.90 1.09 -13.18
N VAL A 85 -0.83 -0.24 -13.11
CA VAL A 85 -1.87 -1.08 -12.48
C VAL A 85 -1.97 -0.78 -10.98
N VAL A 86 -0.83 -0.70 -10.29
CA VAL A 86 -0.78 -0.32 -8.86
C VAL A 86 -1.38 1.07 -8.65
N LEU A 87 -0.97 2.07 -9.45
CA LEU A 87 -1.49 3.43 -9.33
C LEU A 87 -2.99 3.49 -9.59
N LYS A 88 -3.50 2.87 -10.66
CA LYS A 88 -4.93 2.88 -10.99
C LYS A 88 -5.81 2.25 -9.90
N SER A 89 -5.36 1.14 -9.32
CA SER A 89 -6.10 0.44 -8.27
C SER A 89 -6.11 1.20 -6.93
N THR A 90 -5.02 1.91 -6.62
CA THR A 90 -4.83 2.53 -5.30
C THR A 90 -5.16 4.01 -5.25
N ILE A 91 -4.94 4.78 -6.32
CA ILE A 91 -5.02 6.25 -6.29
C ILE A 91 -6.37 6.76 -5.78
N GLY A 92 -7.48 6.10 -6.12
CA GLY A 92 -8.80 6.50 -5.68
C GLY A 92 -9.00 6.42 -4.16
N ASN A 93 -8.32 5.50 -3.46
CA ASN A 93 -8.52 5.21 -2.05
C ASN A 93 -7.28 5.47 -1.17
N TRP A 94 -6.11 5.70 -1.78
CA TRP A 94 -4.89 6.05 -1.05
C TRP A 94 -5.07 7.31 -0.20
N ASN A 95 -4.65 7.25 1.05
CA ASN A 95 -4.70 8.32 2.00
C ASN A 95 -3.41 9.17 1.91
N LYS A 96 -3.57 10.47 1.67
CA LYS A 96 -2.47 11.41 1.42
C LYS A 96 -1.46 11.54 2.55
N SER A 97 -1.85 11.17 3.77
CA SER A 97 -0.96 11.16 4.95
C SER A 97 -0.04 9.94 5.02
N VAL A 98 -0.14 9.02 4.05
CA VAL A 98 0.67 7.80 3.95
C VAL A 98 1.70 7.98 2.84
N GLU A 99 2.75 8.74 3.14
CA GLU A 99 3.81 9.16 2.19
C GLU A 99 4.76 8.03 1.79
N GLU A 100 4.87 6.99 2.60
CA GLU A 100 5.77 5.86 2.38
C GLU A 100 5.36 5.05 1.15
N PHE A 101 4.09 5.11 0.76
CA PHE A 101 3.61 4.47 -0.46
C PHE A 101 4.23 5.12 -1.72
N PRO A 102 4.15 6.45 -1.93
CA PRO A 102 4.97 7.17 -2.91
C PRO A 102 6.44 6.80 -2.92
N PHE A 103 7.12 6.84 -1.77
CA PHE A 103 8.55 6.59 -1.70
C PHE A 103 8.92 5.14 -2.04
N TRP A 104 8.10 4.17 -1.60
CA TRP A 104 8.26 2.76 -1.97
C TRP A 104 8.17 2.56 -3.49
N MET A 105 7.33 3.32 -4.20
CA MET A 105 7.26 3.25 -5.68
C MET A 105 8.59 3.69 -6.32
N ILE A 106 9.23 4.75 -5.83
CA ILE A 106 10.56 5.15 -6.34
C ILE A 106 11.61 4.08 -6.03
N GLU A 107 11.62 3.53 -4.82
CA GLU A 107 12.59 2.50 -4.42
C GLU A 107 12.43 1.19 -5.22
N ASN A 108 11.23 0.91 -5.74
CA ASN A 108 10.95 -0.28 -6.54
C ASN A 108 11.16 -0.08 -8.03
N TYR A 109 10.57 0.96 -8.60
CA TYR A 109 10.46 1.12 -10.05
C TYR A 109 11.47 2.14 -10.61
N GLY A 110 12.13 2.92 -9.74
CA GLY A 110 13.02 4.00 -10.13
C GLY A 110 12.29 5.30 -10.48
N ILE A 111 12.95 6.42 -10.20
CA ILE A 111 12.36 7.77 -10.31
C ILE A 111 11.84 8.10 -11.71
N GLU A 112 12.59 7.78 -12.77
CA GLU A 112 12.20 8.08 -14.15
C GLU A 112 10.96 7.29 -14.57
N SER A 113 10.90 6.01 -14.21
CA SER A 113 9.73 5.16 -14.46
C SER A 113 8.49 5.71 -13.76
N VAL A 114 8.63 6.06 -12.48
CA VAL A 114 7.54 6.64 -11.68
C VAL A 114 7.06 7.96 -12.30
N LYS A 115 7.98 8.86 -12.65
CA LYS A 115 7.64 10.14 -13.28
C LYS A 115 6.87 9.97 -14.59
N ASN A 116 7.32 9.07 -15.46
CA ASN A 116 6.66 8.78 -16.73
C ASN A 116 5.25 8.21 -16.49
N LYS A 117 5.12 7.20 -15.62
CA LYS A 117 3.82 6.58 -15.33
C LYS A 117 2.81 7.52 -14.66
N LEU A 118 3.28 8.44 -13.81
CA LEU A 118 2.40 9.47 -13.22
C LEU A 118 1.94 10.48 -14.28
N THR A 119 2.78 10.82 -15.25
CA THR A 119 2.40 11.68 -16.39
C THR A 119 1.40 10.96 -17.30
N ASP A 120 1.64 9.68 -17.60
CA ASP A 120 0.69 8.85 -18.36
C ASP A 120 -0.67 8.77 -17.64
N LEU A 121 -0.67 8.72 -16.31
CA LEU A 121 -1.90 8.69 -15.52
C LEU A 121 -2.66 10.02 -15.55
N GLU A 122 -1.97 11.16 -15.58
CA GLU A 122 -2.60 12.48 -15.71
C GLU A 122 -3.35 12.67 -17.02
N THR A 123 -2.91 12.03 -18.10
CA THR A 123 -3.59 12.11 -19.40
C THR A 123 -4.89 11.30 -19.47
N GLN A 124 -5.21 10.54 -18.40
CA GLN A 124 -6.42 9.73 -18.32
C GLN A 124 -7.56 10.50 -17.66
N ASN A 125 -8.79 9.98 -17.80
CA ASN A 125 -9.98 10.57 -17.20
C ASN A 125 -10.03 10.30 -15.69
N LEU A 126 -9.22 11.03 -14.93
CA LEU A 126 -9.21 11.00 -13.47
C LEU A 126 -10.33 11.85 -12.88
N THR A 127 -10.87 11.41 -11.76
CA THR A 127 -11.76 12.24 -10.94
C THR A 127 -10.99 13.39 -10.28
N VAL A 128 -11.71 14.41 -9.80
CA VAL A 128 -11.09 15.55 -9.08
C VAL A 128 -10.28 15.07 -7.86
N ILE A 129 -10.78 14.05 -7.15
CA ILE A 129 -10.11 13.48 -5.97
C ILE A 129 -8.82 12.75 -6.36
N GLU A 130 -8.86 11.97 -7.44
CA GLU A 130 -7.68 11.24 -7.92
C GLU A 130 -6.61 12.19 -8.45
N LEU A 131 -7.00 13.25 -9.17
CA LEU A 131 -6.09 14.29 -9.64
C LEU A 131 -5.41 15.00 -8.46
N ASP A 132 -6.17 15.34 -7.42
CA ASP A 132 -5.65 15.97 -6.21
C ASP A 132 -4.68 15.05 -5.43
N LYS A 133 -4.96 13.74 -5.40
CA LYS A 133 -4.03 12.73 -4.86
C LYS A 133 -2.78 12.60 -5.73
N LEU A 134 -2.92 12.58 -7.04
CA LEU A 134 -1.80 12.49 -7.99
C LEU A 134 -0.84 13.68 -7.85
N LYS A 135 -1.39 14.90 -7.74
CA LYS A 135 -0.61 16.11 -7.41
C LYS A 135 0.14 15.98 -6.09
N THR A 136 -0.48 15.37 -5.09
CA THR A 136 0.14 15.14 -3.77
C THR A 136 1.30 14.15 -3.87
N ILE A 137 1.16 13.07 -4.64
CA ILE A 137 2.25 12.13 -4.91
C ILE A 137 3.42 12.88 -5.56
N LYS A 138 3.16 13.64 -6.63
CA LYS A 138 4.20 14.42 -7.32
C LYS A 138 4.92 15.39 -6.38
N TRP A 139 4.16 16.07 -5.51
CA TRP A 139 4.71 16.98 -4.51
C TRP A 139 5.64 16.26 -3.52
N TRP A 140 5.21 15.12 -2.95
CA TRP A 140 6.04 14.32 -2.03
C TRP A 140 7.34 13.86 -2.69
N LEU A 141 7.22 13.42 -3.95
CA LEU A 141 8.34 12.90 -4.72
C LEU A 141 9.24 13.98 -5.34
N LYS A 142 8.83 15.26 -5.25
CA LYS A 142 9.52 16.43 -5.85
C LYS A 142 9.73 16.28 -7.37
N ILE A 143 8.70 15.83 -8.09
CA ILE A 143 8.71 15.59 -9.55
C ILE A 143 7.66 16.41 -10.30
#